data_AF-A0A5C7XTY1-F1
#
_entry.id   AF-A0A5C7XTY1-F1
#
_cell.length_a   1.000
_cell.length_b   1.000
_cell.length_c   1.000
_cell.angle_alpha   90.00
_cell.angle_beta   90.00
_cell.angle_gamma   90.00
#
_symmetry.space_group_name_H-M   'P 1'
#
loop_
_entity.id
_entity.type
_entity.pdbx_description
1 polymer ?
#
loop_
_entity_poly.entity_id
_entity_poly.type
_entity_poly.pdbx_seq_one_letter_code
_entity_poly.pdbx_strand_id
1 'polypeptide(L)'
;MAEATRAALGDGIRPQDRLVVGNWIDETLLAGETFDTVLVDYLVGAIEGFAPYWQDHVFDRLRPLVANGGRLYVTGLEPYVPYTPTTDSGRIICEIGRVRDACLLLAGERTYREFPLDWVLRYLERAGFRIVESRRFPIRYGARHVNGQLDMCRRRLERFGSAALGNSMLHYVEELRLRALLVLARDGGLRHGHDYVVAAEPSS
;
A
#
# COMPACT_ATOMS: atom_id res chain seq x y z
N MET A 1 4.16 -13.46 -9.50
CA MET A 1 4.06 -13.32 -8.03
C MET A 1 3.88 -14.68 -7.35
N ALA A 2 2.87 -15.48 -7.72
CA ALA A 2 2.61 -16.77 -7.07
C ALA A 2 3.82 -17.72 -7.00
N GLU A 3 4.55 -17.90 -8.10
CA GLU A 3 5.77 -18.74 -8.14
C GLU A 3 6.88 -18.19 -7.23
N ALA A 4 7.09 -16.88 -7.24
CA ALA A 4 8.05 -16.22 -6.35
C ALA A 4 7.65 -16.37 -4.88
N THR A 5 6.35 -16.29 -4.57
CA THR A 5 5.82 -16.56 -3.22
C THR A 5 6.05 -18.00 -2.81
N ARG A 6 5.78 -18.98 -3.69
CA ARG A 6 6.08 -20.40 -3.39
C ARG A 6 7.57 -20.62 -3.16
N ALA A 7 8.42 -20.05 -4.02
CA ALA A 7 9.87 -20.15 -3.87
C ALA A 7 10.36 -19.52 -2.56
N ALA A 8 9.78 -18.39 -2.15
CA ALA A 8 10.11 -17.74 -0.88
C ALA A 8 9.63 -18.52 0.35
N LEU A 9 8.48 -19.21 0.26
CA LEU A 9 7.97 -20.07 1.32
C LEU A 9 8.79 -21.36 1.46
N GLY A 10 9.30 -21.90 0.35
CA GLY A 10 10.15 -23.09 0.32
C GLY A 10 9.53 -24.27 1.09
N ASP A 11 10.35 -24.96 1.87
CA ASP A 11 9.93 -26.09 2.72
C ASP A 11 9.22 -25.65 4.02
N GLY A 12 9.02 -24.34 4.23
CA GLY A 12 8.36 -23.79 5.41
C GLY A 12 6.82 -23.90 5.37
N ILE A 13 6.24 -24.34 4.25
CA ILE A 13 4.81 -24.53 4.10
C ILE A 13 4.35 -25.80 4.82
N ARG A 14 3.39 -25.70 5.73
CA ARG A 14 2.86 -26.87 6.46
C ARG A 14 1.87 -27.63 5.58
N PRO A 15 1.59 -28.92 5.85
CA PRO A 15 0.65 -29.72 5.05
C PRO A 15 -0.75 -29.11 4.92
N GLN A 16 -1.20 -28.34 5.92
CA GLN A 16 -2.51 -27.68 5.94
C GLN A 16 -2.53 -26.30 5.28
N ASP A 17 -1.37 -25.73 4.95
CA ASP A 17 -1.29 -24.39 4.37
C ASP A 17 -1.62 -24.44 2.87
N ARG A 18 -2.41 -23.46 2.39
CA ARG A 18 -2.83 -23.36 0.99
C ARG A 18 -2.47 -22.00 0.44
N LEU A 19 -1.78 -21.96 -0.70
CA LEU A 19 -1.60 -20.74 -1.49
C LEU A 19 -2.65 -20.68 -2.59
N VAL A 20 -3.60 -19.75 -2.45
CA VAL A 20 -4.67 -19.51 -3.43
C VAL A 20 -4.37 -18.23 -4.20
N VAL A 21 -4.53 -18.28 -5.52
CA VAL A 21 -4.34 -17.13 -6.42
C VAL A 21 -5.67 -16.85 -7.09
N GLY A 22 -6.13 -15.61 -7.04
CA GLY A 22 -7.34 -15.18 -7.71
C GLY A 22 -7.47 -13.66 -7.73
N ASN A 23 -8.50 -13.18 -8.42
CA ASN A 23 -8.86 -11.76 -8.43
C ASN A 23 -10.04 -11.53 -7.46
N TRP A 24 -10.00 -10.45 -6.69
CA TRP A 24 -11.02 -10.14 -5.68
C TRP A 24 -12.41 -9.86 -6.28
N ILE A 25 -12.49 -9.50 -7.56
CA ILE A 25 -13.76 -9.35 -8.29
C ILE A 25 -14.39 -10.69 -8.67
N ASP A 26 -13.65 -11.81 -8.56
CA ASP A 26 -14.17 -13.13 -8.82
C ASP A 26 -14.98 -13.63 -7.60
N GLU A 27 -16.28 -13.80 -7.79
CA GLU A 27 -17.20 -14.27 -6.76
C GLU A 27 -16.91 -15.72 -6.32
N THR A 28 -16.20 -16.50 -7.14
CA THR A 28 -15.85 -17.89 -6.82
C THR A 28 -14.60 -18.00 -5.95
N LEU A 29 -13.77 -16.96 -5.91
CA LEU A 29 -12.56 -16.93 -5.07
C LEU A 29 -12.95 -17.08 -3.58
N LEU A 30 -12.46 -18.13 -2.93
CA LEU A 30 -12.76 -18.42 -1.52
C LEU A 30 -14.26 -18.59 -1.22
N ALA A 31 -15.08 -18.94 -2.21
CA ALA A 31 -16.50 -19.18 -2.00
C ALA A 31 -16.73 -20.34 -1.01
N GLY A 32 -17.55 -20.11 0.00
CA GLY A 32 -17.85 -21.09 1.06
C GLY A 32 -16.76 -21.24 2.13
N GLU A 33 -15.63 -20.54 2.01
CA GLU A 33 -14.59 -20.53 3.04
C GLU A 33 -14.95 -19.54 4.16
N THR A 34 -14.51 -19.83 5.38
CA THR A 34 -14.72 -18.97 6.56
C THR A 34 -13.57 -19.21 7.54
N PHE A 35 -13.09 -18.15 8.19
CA PHE A 35 -11.91 -18.18 9.02
C PHE A 35 -12.12 -17.45 10.36
N ASP A 36 -11.53 -17.97 11.43
CA ASP A 36 -11.55 -17.34 12.76
C ASP A 36 -10.71 -16.06 12.83
N THR A 37 -9.70 -15.96 11.96
CA THR A 37 -8.83 -14.78 11.86
C THR A 37 -8.50 -14.50 10.41
N VAL A 38 -8.75 -13.27 9.99
CA VAL A 38 -8.42 -12.78 8.64
C VAL A 38 -7.47 -11.59 8.77
N LEU A 39 -6.30 -11.68 8.14
CA LEU A 39 -5.34 -10.57 8.03
C LEU A 39 -5.38 -10.00 6.62
N VAL A 40 -5.63 -8.70 6.54
CA VAL A 40 -5.72 -7.93 5.32
C VAL A 40 -4.58 -6.92 5.31
N ASP A 41 -3.45 -7.34 4.75
CA ASP A 41 -2.22 -6.56 4.76
C ASP A 41 -2.10 -5.67 3.50
N TYR A 42 -2.30 -4.36 3.65
CA TYR A 42 -2.24 -3.37 2.55
C TYR A 42 -3.13 -3.67 1.32
N LEU A 43 -4.18 -4.49 1.50
CA LEU A 43 -4.99 -4.97 0.38
C LEU A 43 -5.76 -3.85 -0.32
N VAL A 44 -6.35 -2.93 0.44
CA VAL A 44 -7.28 -1.91 -0.08
C VAL A 44 -6.60 -1.06 -1.14
N GLY A 45 -5.39 -0.57 -0.86
CA GLY A 45 -4.61 0.18 -1.85
C GLY A 45 -4.13 -0.70 -3.00
N ALA A 46 -3.76 -1.95 -2.73
CA ALA A 46 -3.27 -2.90 -3.74
C ALA A 46 -4.31 -3.23 -4.81
N ILE A 47 -5.60 -3.19 -4.46
CA ILE A 47 -6.71 -3.41 -5.40
C ILE A 47 -6.67 -2.46 -6.60
N GLU A 48 -6.17 -1.22 -6.45
CA GLU A 48 -6.12 -0.25 -7.56
C GLU A 48 -5.37 -0.76 -8.80
N GLY A 49 -4.35 -1.60 -8.58
CA GLY A 49 -3.56 -2.18 -9.66
C GLY A 49 -4.24 -3.32 -10.43
N PHE A 50 -5.26 -3.97 -9.85
CA PHE A 50 -5.84 -5.22 -10.37
C PHE A 50 -7.36 -5.15 -10.62
N ALA A 51 -8.08 -4.34 -9.83
CA ALA A 51 -9.50 -4.10 -9.94
C ALA A 51 -9.81 -2.62 -9.59
N PRO A 52 -9.53 -1.69 -10.52
CA PRO A 52 -9.70 -0.26 -10.26
C PRO A 52 -11.13 0.11 -9.87
N TYR A 53 -11.26 1.05 -8.91
CA TYR A 53 -12.54 1.54 -8.38
C TYR A 53 -13.37 0.51 -7.60
N TRP A 54 -12.79 -0.63 -7.23
CA TRP A 54 -13.50 -1.69 -6.49
C TRP A 54 -13.19 -1.69 -4.98
N GLN A 55 -12.38 -0.75 -4.50
CA GLN A 55 -11.89 -0.73 -3.12
C GLN A 55 -13.02 -0.62 -2.09
N ASP A 56 -14.12 0.04 -2.44
CA ASP A 56 -15.29 0.21 -1.59
C ASP A 56 -16.10 -1.07 -1.37
N HIS A 57 -15.92 -2.07 -2.24
CA HIS A 57 -16.58 -3.38 -2.16
C HIS A 57 -15.76 -4.44 -1.38
N VAL A 58 -14.48 -4.16 -1.09
CA VAL A 58 -13.58 -5.16 -0.52
C VAL A 58 -14.09 -5.69 0.82
N PHE A 59 -14.64 -4.83 1.67
CA PHE A 59 -15.08 -5.24 3.00
C PHE A 59 -16.38 -6.03 2.97
N ASP A 60 -17.29 -5.72 2.05
CA ASP A 60 -18.48 -6.54 1.81
C ASP A 60 -18.07 -7.96 1.38
N ARG A 61 -17.02 -8.08 0.56
CA ARG A 61 -16.47 -9.36 0.12
C ARG A 61 -15.77 -10.14 1.24
N LEU A 62 -15.08 -9.43 2.13
CA LEU A 62 -14.38 -10.00 3.28
C LEU A 62 -15.33 -10.43 4.40
N ARG A 63 -16.47 -9.75 4.57
CA ARG A 63 -17.43 -10.00 5.65
C ARG A 63 -17.84 -11.48 5.82
N PRO A 64 -18.22 -12.22 4.77
CA PRO A 64 -18.58 -13.64 4.92
C PRO A 64 -17.38 -14.55 5.20
N LEU A 65 -16.15 -14.11 4.93
CA LEU A 65 -14.94 -14.90 5.18
C LEU A 65 -14.52 -14.86 6.66
N VAL A 66 -15.11 -13.99 7.47
CA VAL A 66 -14.82 -13.89 8.91
C VAL A 66 -15.92 -14.61 9.69
N ALA A 67 -15.53 -15.64 10.44
CA ALA A 67 -16.44 -16.43 11.25
C ALA A 67 -17.19 -15.56 12.28
N ASN A 68 -18.38 -15.99 12.69
CA ASN A 68 -19.06 -15.39 13.83
C ASN A 68 -18.18 -15.57 15.08
N GLY A 69 -17.86 -14.47 15.76
CA GLY A 69 -16.89 -14.46 16.88
C GLY A 69 -15.41 -14.44 16.43
N GLY A 70 -15.14 -14.48 15.13
CA GLY A 70 -13.81 -14.29 14.55
C GLY A 70 -13.42 -12.82 14.45
N ARG A 71 -12.19 -12.56 13.98
CA ARG A 71 -11.62 -11.21 13.91
C ARG A 71 -10.91 -10.92 12.60
N LEU A 72 -11.15 -9.71 12.08
CA LEU A 72 -10.47 -9.11 10.95
C LEU A 72 -9.39 -8.13 11.45
N TYR A 73 -8.19 -8.22 10.89
CA TYR A 73 -7.14 -7.22 11.05
C TYR A 73 -6.86 -6.57 9.69
N VAL A 74 -6.98 -5.25 9.62
CA VAL A 74 -6.70 -4.47 8.40
C VAL A 74 -5.51 -3.57 8.65
N THR A 75 -4.50 -3.65 7.77
CA THR A 75 -3.39 -2.70 7.76
C THR A 75 -3.45 -1.81 6.51
N GLY A 76 -2.92 -0.61 6.63
CA GLY A 76 -2.78 0.31 5.51
C GLY A 76 -1.95 1.52 5.89
N LEU A 77 -1.69 2.38 4.89
CA LEU A 77 -0.93 3.60 5.05
C LEU A 77 -1.85 4.81 4.95
N GLU A 78 -1.68 5.76 5.86
CA GLU A 78 -2.36 7.06 5.72
C GLU A 78 -1.83 7.79 4.47
N PRO A 79 -2.70 8.29 3.58
CA PRO A 79 -2.26 9.05 2.42
C PRO A 79 -1.35 10.21 2.83
N TYR A 80 -0.29 10.45 2.06
CA TYR A 80 0.67 11.53 2.37
C TYR A 80 0.95 12.44 1.17
N VAL A 81 0.88 11.90 -0.06
CA VAL A 81 1.11 12.63 -1.31
C VAL A 81 0.23 13.89 -1.47
N PRO A 82 -1.09 13.85 -1.21
CA PRO A 82 -1.96 15.00 -1.45
C PRO A 82 -1.83 16.11 -0.41
N TYR A 83 -1.17 15.85 0.72
CA TYR A 83 -1.09 16.80 1.83
C TYR A 83 0.16 17.67 1.77
N THR A 84 0.11 18.82 2.45
CA THR A 84 1.25 19.74 2.56
C THR A 84 1.99 19.49 3.88
N PRO A 85 3.21 18.92 3.84
CA PRO A 85 3.97 18.63 5.04
C PRO A 85 4.64 19.88 5.62
N THR A 86 4.74 19.93 6.95
CA THR A 86 5.36 21.05 7.68
C THR A 86 6.83 20.81 8.04
N THR A 87 7.28 19.56 8.05
CA THR A 87 8.66 19.17 8.39
C THR A 87 9.53 18.99 7.14
N ASP A 88 10.85 19.10 7.28
CA ASP A 88 11.81 18.81 6.21
C ASP A 88 11.66 17.37 5.68
N SER A 89 11.64 16.39 6.58
CA SER A 89 11.46 14.99 6.20
C SER A 89 10.14 14.75 5.48
N GLY A 90 9.07 15.39 5.95
CA GLY A 90 7.76 15.29 5.30
C GLY A 90 7.77 15.89 3.90
N ARG A 91 8.37 17.08 3.72
CA ARG A 91 8.54 17.70 2.40
C ARG A 91 9.22 16.76 1.41
N ILE A 92 10.32 16.15 1.82
CA ILE A 92 11.06 15.19 0.99
C ILE A 92 10.23 13.95 0.66
N ILE A 93 9.55 13.35 1.65
CA ILE A 93 8.75 12.13 1.41
C ILE A 93 7.56 12.42 0.49
N CYS A 94 6.81 13.51 0.73
CA CYS A 94 5.74 13.92 -0.17
C CYS A 94 6.27 14.22 -1.58
N GLU A 95 7.42 14.88 -1.69
CA GLU A 95 8.06 15.17 -2.99
C GLU A 95 8.44 13.88 -3.73
N ILE A 96 9.03 12.90 -3.05
CA ILE A 96 9.32 11.57 -3.62
C ILE A 96 8.03 10.91 -4.13
N GLY A 97 6.96 10.92 -3.33
CA GLY A 97 5.66 10.36 -3.74
C GLY A 97 5.05 11.07 -4.95
N ARG A 98 5.16 12.41 -5.03
CA ARG A 98 4.67 13.19 -6.18
C ARG A 98 5.45 12.91 -7.45
N VAL A 99 6.79 12.84 -7.37
CA VAL A 99 7.65 12.50 -8.51
C VAL A 99 7.36 11.09 -9.00
N ARG A 100 7.19 10.16 -8.06
CA ARG A 100 6.79 8.78 -8.36
C ARG A 100 5.50 8.72 -9.15
N ASP A 101 4.47 9.41 -8.66
CA ASP A 101 3.15 9.42 -9.30
C ASP A 101 3.22 10.11 -10.68
N ALA A 102 3.98 11.20 -10.81
CA ALA A 102 4.22 11.86 -12.10
C ALA A 102 4.93 10.93 -13.10
N CYS A 103 5.96 10.20 -12.66
CA CYS A 103 6.68 9.25 -13.52
C CYS A 103 5.80 8.08 -13.97
N LEU A 104 4.93 7.57 -13.09
CA LEU A 104 3.96 6.54 -13.46
C LEU A 104 3.01 7.05 -14.53
N LEU A 105 2.41 8.22 -14.32
CA LEU A 105 1.45 8.80 -15.27
C LEU A 105 2.09 9.10 -16.63
N LEU A 106 3.29 9.70 -16.65
CA LEU A 106 4.02 10.01 -17.89
C LEU A 106 4.50 8.75 -18.64
N ALA A 107 4.63 7.62 -17.95
CA ALA A 107 4.91 6.32 -18.56
C ALA A 107 3.64 5.55 -18.99
N GLY A 108 2.44 6.13 -18.80
CA GLY A 108 1.17 5.48 -19.10
C GLY A 108 0.75 4.41 -18.08
N GLU A 109 1.26 4.48 -16.85
CA GLU A 109 0.88 3.61 -15.72
C GLU A 109 -0.12 4.32 -14.78
N ARG A 110 -0.80 3.52 -13.94
CA ARG A 110 -1.67 4.03 -12.88
C ARG A 110 -0.86 4.34 -11.62
N THR A 111 -1.30 5.36 -10.88
CA THR A 111 -0.74 5.68 -9.56
C THR A 111 -1.34 4.74 -8.50
N TYR A 112 -0.50 4.35 -7.55
CA TYR A 112 -0.99 3.65 -6.35
C TYR A 112 -1.81 4.62 -5.49
N ARG A 113 -2.91 4.15 -4.89
CA ARG A 113 -3.76 4.97 -4.00
C ARG A 113 -3.81 4.34 -2.62
N GLU A 114 -3.50 5.14 -1.63
CA GLU A 114 -3.73 4.82 -0.23
C GLU A 114 -5.09 5.36 0.22
N PHE A 115 -5.65 4.75 1.26
CA PHE A 115 -6.95 5.15 1.81
C PHE A 115 -6.78 5.58 3.27
N PRO A 116 -7.34 6.73 3.68
CA PRO A 116 -7.18 7.24 5.04
C PRO A 116 -7.90 6.32 6.03
N LEU A 117 -7.38 6.23 7.26
CA LEU A 117 -7.95 5.38 8.31
C LEU A 117 -9.46 5.62 8.46
N ASP A 118 -9.89 6.88 8.49
CA ASP A 118 -11.29 7.23 8.67
C ASP A 118 -12.19 6.69 7.54
N TRP A 119 -11.66 6.57 6.32
CA TRP A 119 -12.39 5.93 5.22
C TRP A 119 -12.53 4.43 5.47
N VAL A 120 -11.46 3.77 5.88
CA VAL A 120 -11.46 2.33 6.19
C VAL A 120 -12.45 2.01 7.32
N LEU A 121 -12.46 2.80 8.40
CA LEU A 121 -13.38 2.61 9.51
C LEU A 121 -14.85 2.67 9.07
N ARG A 122 -15.23 3.71 8.31
CA ARG A 122 -16.61 3.87 7.81
C ARG A 122 -17.05 2.72 6.93
N TYR A 123 -16.16 2.20 6.08
CA TYR A 123 -16.50 1.11 5.16
C TYR A 123 -16.53 -0.26 5.83
N LEU A 124 -15.70 -0.48 6.86
CA LEU A 124 -15.84 -1.65 7.74
C LEU A 124 -17.19 -1.65 8.44
N GLU A 125 -17.59 -0.52 9.04
CA GLU A 125 -18.89 -0.40 9.71
C GLU A 125 -20.05 -0.63 8.75
N ARG A 126 -19.99 -0.03 7.56
CA ARG A 126 -20.98 -0.24 6.50
C ARG A 126 -21.09 -1.71 6.07
N ALA A 127 -19.97 -2.43 6.02
CA ALA A 127 -19.92 -3.85 5.69
C ALA A 127 -20.36 -4.77 6.84
N GLY A 128 -20.88 -4.22 7.93
CA GLY A 128 -21.38 -5.00 9.07
C GLY A 128 -20.27 -5.52 9.97
N PHE A 129 -19.20 -4.75 10.15
CA PHE A 129 -18.22 -4.95 11.20
C PHE A 129 -18.39 -3.94 12.33
N ARG A 130 -18.08 -4.35 13.55
CA ARG A 130 -17.86 -3.49 14.70
C ARG A 130 -16.36 -3.30 14.89
N ILE A 131 -15.93 -2.05 15.00
CA ILE A 131 -14.53 -1.73 15.30
C ILE A 131 -14.24 -2.08 16.76
N VAL A 132 -13.22 -2.90 16.99
CA VAL A 132 -12.72 -3.25 18.33
C VAL A 132 -11.66 -2.25 18.75
N GLU A 133 -10.69 -1.99 17.86
CA GLU A 133 -9.59 -1.09 18.13
C GLU A 133 -9.01 -0.56 16.81
N SER A 134 -8.46 0.66 16.85
CA SER A 134 -7.58 1.16 15.80
C SER A 134 -6.34 1.79 16.41
N ARG A 135 -5.18 1.58 15.78
CA ARG A 135 -3.90 2.15 16.19
C ARG A 135 -3.15 2.70 14.99
N ARG A 136 -2.37 3.74 15.24
CA ARG A 136 -1.49 4.38 14.26
C ARG A 136 -0.03 4.14 14.65
N PHE A 137 0.80 3.86 13.66
CA PHE A 137 2.22 3.54 13.82
C PHE A 137 3.06 4.52 13.00
N PRO A 138 3.76 5.48 13.63
CA PRO A 138 4.56 6.47 12.92
C PRO A 138 5.67 5.81 12.08
N ILE A 139 5.86 6.31 10.86
CA ILE A 139 6.85 5.72 9.94
C ILE A 139 8.17 6.47 10.01
N ARG A 140 9.26 5.71 9.91
CA ARG A 140 10.60 6.22 9.66
C ARG A 140 11.18 5.53 8.42
N TYR A 141 11.26 6.27 7.32
CA TYR A 141 11.79 5.75 6.06
C TYR A 141 13.32 5.74 6.07
N GLY A 142 13.89 4.61 5.64
CA GLY A 142 15.32 4.40 5.49
C GLY A 142 15.81 4.58 4.05
N ALA A 143 17.13 4.49 3.85
CA ALA A 143 17.77 4.70 2.55
C ALA A 143 17.27 3.70 1.48
N ARG A 144 16.92 2.48 1.89
CA ARG A 144 16.31 1.47 1.01
C ARG A 144 15.00 1.96 0.39
N HIS A 145 14.15 2.63 1.18
CA HIS A 145 12.89 3.17 0.67
C HIS A 145 13.16 4.30 -0.33
N VAL A 146 14.01 5.28 0.04
CA VAL A 146 14.38 6.41 -0.82
C VAL A 146 14.91 5.92 -2.18
N ASN A 147 15.93 5.07 -2.15
CA ASN A 147 16.52 4.54 -3.38
C ASN A 147 15.52 3.70 -4.17
N GLY A 148 14.75 2.83 -3.52
CA GLY A 148 13.76 2.00 -4.20
C GLY A 148 12.68 2.81 -4.94
N GLN A 149 12.14 3.87 -4.34
CA GLN A 149 11.17 4.74 -4.99
C GLN A 149 11.78 5.50 -6.18
N LEU A 150 13.00 6.04 -6.02
CA LEU A 150 13.65 6.83 -7.07
C LEU A 150 14.22 5.96 -8.20
N ASP A 151 14.67 4.74 -7.92
CA ASP A 151 15.05 3.75 -8.93
C ASP A 151 13.85 3.30 -9.76
N MET A 152 12.67 3.19 -9.13
CA MET A 152 11.42 2.95 -9.85
C MET A 152 11.17 4.07 -10.87
N CYS A 153 11.28 5.34 -10.44
CA CYS A 153 11.11 6.50 -11.32
C CYS A 153 12.06 6.43 -12.52
N ARG A 154 13.36 6.17 -12.28
CA ARG A 154 14.38 6.05 -13.35
C ARG A 154 13.98 5.04 -14.43
N ARG A 155 13.52 3.85 -14.04
CA ARG A 155 13.11 2.80 -14.99
C ARG A 155 11.91 3.21 -15.86
N ARG A 156 11.08 4.15 -15.42
CA ARG A 156 9.90 4.61 -16.17
C ARG A 156 10.23 5.70 -17.18
N LEU A 157 11.35 6.39 -17.02
CA LEU A 157 11.75 7.49 -17.91
C LEU A 157 11.93 7.03 -19.36
N GLU A 158 12.36 5.78 -19.57
CA GLU A 158 12.50 5.16 -20.90
C GLU A 158 11.19 5.07 -21.67
N ARG A 159 10.05 5.13 -20.96
CA ARG A 159 8.70 5.04 -21.54
C ARG A 159 8.04 6.41 -21.72
N PHE A 160 8.73 7.49 -21.39
CA PHE A 160 8.18 8.82 -21.61
C PHE A 160 8.09 9.11 -23.11
N GLY A 161 7.05 9.83 -23.52
CA GLY A 161 6.87 10.24 -24.92
C GLY A 161 7.91 11.25 -25.43
N SER A 162 8.80 11.76 -24.57
CA SER A 162 9.87 12.71 -24.93
C SER A 162 11.15 12.42 -24.15
N ALA A 163 12.24 12.18 -24.87
CA ALA A 163 13.56 11.97 -24.29
C ALA A 163 14.07 13.21 -23.54
N ALA A 164 13.78 14.42 -24.04
CA ALA A 164 14.16 15.67 -23.38
C ALA A 164 13.46 15.82 -22.01
N LEU A 165 12.17 15.44 -21.93
CA LEU A 165 11.43 15.40 -20.68
C LEU A 165 12.00 14.32 -19.73
N GLY A 166 12.27 13.12 -20.26
CA GLY A 166 12.89 12.04 -19.50
C GLY A 166 14.23 12.44 -18.87
N ASN A 167 15.11 13.09 -19.63
CA ASN A 167 16.40 13.58 -19.13
C ASN A 167 16.24 14.65 -18.06
N SER A 168 15.31 15.59 -18.24
CA SER A 168 15.03 16.63 -17.24
C SER A 168 14.50 16.03 -15.93
N MET A 169 13.61 15.05 -16.03
CA MET A 169 13.09 14.31 -14.88
C MET A 169 14.19 13.48 -14.20
N LEU A 170 15.11 12.88 -14.96
CA LEU A 170 16.26 12.16 -14.39
C LEU A 170 17.11 13.07 -13.51
N HIS A 171 17.44 14.27 -14.00
CA HIS A 171 18.19 15.25 -13.20
C HIS A 171 17.46 15.62 -11.90
N TYR A 172 16.14 15.85 -11.98
CA TYR A 172 15.32 16.12 -10.81
C TYR A 172 15.34 14.97 -9.80
N VAL A 173 15.16 13.73 -10.27
CA VAL A 173 15.16 12.50 -9.45
C VAL A 173 16.50 12.30 -8.73
N GLU A 174 17.61 12.53 -9.41
CA GLU A 174 18.94 12.38 -8.80
C GLU A 174 19.25 13.50 -7.81
N GLU A 175 18.84 14.74 -8.08
CA GLU A 175 18.97 15.83 -7.11
C GLU A 175 18.15 15.56 -5.84
N LEU A 176 16.89 15.12 -6.01
CA LEU A 176 16.02 14.74 -4.90
C LEU A 176 16.62 13.58 -4.10
N ARG A 177 17.26 12.60 -4.76
CA ARG A 177 17.96 11.50 -4.09
C ARG A 177 19.05 12.03 -3.17
N LEU A 178 19.90 12.92 -3.67
CA LEU A 178 20.99 13.51 -2.88
C LEU A 178 20.45 14.28 -1.67
N ARG A 179 19.45 15.15 -1.88
CA ARG A 179 18.79 15.89 -0.78
C ARG A 179 18.20 14.94 0.28
N ALA A 180 17.49 13.89 -0.17
CA ALA A 180 16.87 12.92 0.72
C ALA A 180 17.90 12.16 1.56
N LEU A 181 19.02 11.73 0.96
CA LEU A 181 20.06 10.99 1.67
C LEU A 181 20.83 11.88 2.66
N LEU A 182 21.02 13.17 2.35
CA LEU A 182 21.63 14.12 3.29
C LEU A 182 20.77 14.31 4.54
N VAL A 183 19.46 14.56 4.37
CA VAL A 183 18.53 14.71 5.50
C VAL A 183 18.42 13.39 6.27
N LEU A 184 18.40 12.25 5.57
CA LEU A 184 18.36 10.95 6.21
C LEU A 184 19.58 10.69 7.09
N ALA A 185 20.78 11.01 6.61
CA ALA A 185 22.02 10.87 7.36
C ALA A 185 22.05 11.79 8.59
N ARG A 186 21.55 13.02 8.45
CA ARG A 186 21.44 14.00 9.54
C ARG A 186 20.47 13.53 10.65
N ASP A 187 19.30 13.02 10.26
CA ASP A 187 18.17 12.80 11.17
C ASP A 187 18.00 11.33 11.61
N GLY A 188 18.83 10.43 11.08
CA GLY A 188 18.73 8.98 11.33
C GLY A 188 17.47 8.33 10.74
N GLY A 189 16.92 8.93 9.68
CA GLY A 189 15.71 8.50 8.99
C GLY A 189 14.73 9.64 8.68
N LEU A 190 13.92 9.46 7.64
CA LEU A 190 12.91 10.45 7.25
C LEU A 190 11.59 10.13 7.95
N ARG A 191 11.17 10.97 8.90
CA ARG A 191 9.95 10.77 9.67
C ARG A 191 8.77 11.47 9.01
N HIS A 192 7.81 10.70 8.52
CA HIS A 192 6.59 11.25 7.95
C HIS A 192 5.50 10.18 7.85
N GLY A 193 4.24 10.57 7.99
CA GLY A 193 3.12 9.64 7.87
C GLY A 193 3.05 8.60 8.99
N HIS A 194 2.07 7.72 8.87
CA HIS A 194 1.86 6.59 9.76
C HIS A 194 1.12 5.48 9.04
N ASP A 195 1.44 4.24 9.40
CA ASP A 195 0.60 3.10 9.10
C ASP A 195 -0.54 3.05 10.11
N TYR A 196 -1.60 2.34 9.80
CA TYR A 196 -2.65 2.01 10.74
C TYR A 196 -2.91 0.51 10.76
N VAL A 197 -3.40 0.05 11.91
CA VAL A 197 -3.97 -1.28 12.10
C VAL A 197 -5.35 -1.13 12.72
N VAL A 198 -6.33 -1.80 12.13
CA VAL A 198 -7.70 -1.87 12.63
C VAL A 198 -8.02 -3.31 12.98
N ALA A 199 -8.49 -3.55 14.20
CA ALA A 199 -9.11 -4.80 14.59
C ALA A 199 -10.62 -4.61 14.55
N ALA A 200 -11.32 -5.49 13.82
CA ALA A 200 -12.76 -5.44 13.65
C ALA A 200 -13.37 -6.83 13.77
N GLU A 201 -14.60 -6.91 14.26
CA GLU A 201 -15.34 -8.16 14.42
C GLU A 201 -16.67 -8.06 13.69
N PRO A 202 -17.19 -9.16 13.13
CA PRO A 202 -18.58 -9.25 12.67
C PRO A 202 -19.58 -8.60 13.64
N SER A 203 -20.35 -7.64 13.16
CA SER A 203 -21.55 -7.17 13.88
C SER A 203 -22.56 -8.32 13.95
N SER A 204 -23.21 -8.43 15.11
CA SER A 204 -24.25 -9.42 15.41
C SER A 204 -25.48 -9.25 14.53
#